data_AF-A0A382SPB6-F1
#
_entry.id   AF-A0A382SPB6-F1
#
_cell.length_a   1.000
_cell.length_b   1.000
_cell.length_c   1.000
_cell.angle_alpha   90.00
_cell.angle_beta   90.00
_cell.angle_gamma   90.00
#
_symmetry.space_group_name_H-M   'P 1'
#
loop_
_entity.id
_entity.type
_entity.pdbx_description
1 polymer ?
#
loop_
_entity_poly.entity_id
_entity_poly.type
_entity_poly.pdbx_seq_one_letter_code
_entity_poly.pdbx_strand_id
1 'polypeptide(L)'
;VVTENEDIINTIRLNGVTITLVGTAHVSKESVELVEKKISSKNFDCIAVELCPARYENLKNRSWWQNLDIYEIFKKKKASLLLINLALSAYQRRLADKVGVEAGKEMIRATELAEENDIRLEVVDRDITTTLHRLVTKVSFWQKIKIFSGLIVGIFVGE
;
A
#
# COMPACT_ATOMS: atom_id res chain seq x y z
N VAL A 1 30.59 -13.62 -1.17
CA VAL A 1 30.51 -12.53 -2.16
C VAL A 1 29.03 -12.24 -2.32
N VAL A 2 28.54 -11.15 -1.74
CA VAL A 2 27.13 -10.76 -1.85
C VAL A 2 26.98 -10.11 -3.22
N THR A 3 26.37 -10.82 -4.16
CA THR A 3 25.91 -10.27 -5.43
C THR A 3 24.80 -9.27 -5.11
N GLU A 4 25.13 -7.99 -5.04
CA GLU A 4 24.15 -6.93 -4.83
C GLU A 4 23.16 -6.92 -6.01
N ASN A 5 21.88 -6.78 -5.67
CA ASN A 5 20.65 -6.64 -6.47
C ASN A 5 20.70 -5.66 -7.69
N GLU A 6 21.68 -5.75 -8.59
CA GLU A 6 21.72 -4.91 -9.80
C GLU A 6 20.62 -5.28 -10.81
N ASP A 7 20.14 -6.53 -10.82
CA ASP A 7 19.13 -7.02 -11.78
C ASP A 7 17.75 -6.36 -11.63
N ILE A 8 17.44 -5.74 -10.49
CA ILE A 8 16.14 -5.09 -10.21
C ILE A 8 16.18 -3.56 -10.31
N ILE A 9 17.33 -2.96 -10.61
CA ILE A 9 17.48 -1.51 -10.77
C ILE A 9 17.81 -1.20 -12.22
N ASN A 10 16.94 -0.42 -12.88
CA ASN A 10 17.14 -0.02 -14.26
C ASN A 10 17.20 1.50 -14.38
N THR A 11 18.20 2.01 -15.10
CA THR A 11 18.33 3.45 -15.36
C THR A 11 17.99 3.75 -16.81
N ILE A 12 17.03 4.65 -17.02
CA ILE A 12 16.55 5.08 -18.33
C ILE A 12 16.81 6.57 -18.48
N ARG A 13 17.29 7.01 -19.64
CA ARG A 13 17.38 8.43 -19.98
C ARG A 13 16.30 8.77 -21.00
N LEU A 14 15.44 9.72 -20.65
CA LEU A 14 14.32 10.14 -21.49
C LEU A 14 14.18 11.66 -21.44
N ASN A 15 14.19 12.32 -22.60
CA ASN A 15 13.97 13.77 -22.72
C ASN A 15 14.85 14.63 -21.79
N GLY A 16 16.11 14.24 -21.58
CA GLY A 16 17.04 14.93 -20.69
C GLY A 16 16.88 14.59 -19.20
N VAL A 17 15.93 13.74 -18.83
CA VAL A 17 15.71 13.26 -17.46
C VAL A 17 16.33 11.88 -17.31
N THR A 18 17.00 11.63 -16.18
CA THR A 18 17.47 10.30 -15.78
C THR A 18 16.48 9.70 -14.80
N ILE A 19 15.92 8.54 -15.14
CA ILE A 19 14.92 7.84 -14.35
C ILE A 19 15.55 6.55 -13.85
N THR A 20 15.60 6.38 -12.53
CA THR A 20 16.04 5.13 -11.90
C THR A 20 14.80 4.36 -11.43
N LEU A 21 14.49 3.28 -12.14
CA LEU A 21 13.43 2.35 -11.78
C LEU A 21 13.97 1.35 -10.77
N VAL A 22 13.31 1.25 -9.61
CA VAL A 22 13.65 0.31 -8.55
C VAL A 22 12.50 -0.69 -8.45
N GLY A 23 12.74 -1.93 -8.89
CA GLY A 23 11.80 -3.03 -8.69
C GLY A 23 11.77 -3.43 -7.22
N THR A 24 10.63 -3.31 -6.56
CA THR A 24 10.46 -3.71 -5.16
C THR A 24 9.55 -4.93 -5.06
N ALA A 25 9.88 -5.85 -4.16
CA ALA A 25 8.94 -6.89 -3.76
C ALA A 25 8.10 -6.37 -2.59
N HIS A 26 6.79 -6.15 -2.80
CA HIS A 26 5.86 -5.87 -1.71
C HIS A 26 5.97 -7.01 -0.70
N VAL A 27 6.32 -6.68 0.57
CA VAL A 27 6.63 -7.62 1.65
C VAL A 27 8.08 -8.14 1.66
N SER A 28 9.06 -7.27 1.38
CA SER A 28 10.49 -7.59 1.56
C SER A 28 11.20 -6.50 2.37
N LYS A 29 11.95 -6.90 3.42
CA LYS A 29 12.79 -5.97 4.19
C LYS A 29 13.91 -5.41 3.31
N GLU A 30 14.42 -6.25 2.43
CA GLU A 30 15.47 -5.93 1.47
C GLU A 30 15.01 -4.82 0.51
N SER A 31 13.72 -4.77 0.16
CA SER A 31 13.15 -3.68 -0.64
C SER A 31 13.13 -2.34 0.13
N VAL A 32 12.84 -2.37 1.43
CA VAL A 32 12.89 -1.17 2.29
C VAL A 32 14.33 -0.66 2.40
N GLU A 33 15.28 -1.54 2.73
CA GLU A 33 16.70 -1.20 2.85
C GLU A 33 17.28 -0.65 1.54
N LEU A 34 16.87 -1.22 0.39
CA LEU A 34 17.29 -0.74 -0.92
C LEU A 34 16.80 0.68 -1.21
N VAL A 35 15.52 0.95 -0.91
CA VAL A 35 14.92 2.28 -1.04
C VAL A 35 15.65 3.29 -0.14
N GLU A 36 15.91 2.93 1.11
CA GLU A 36 16.66 3.76 2.05
C GLU A 36 18.07 4.07 1.54
N LYS A 37 18.83 3.05 1.11
CA LYS A 37 20.18 3.21 0.57
C LYS A 37 20.20 4.13 -0.65
N LYS A 38 19.23 3.99 -1.55
CA LYS A 38 19.17 4.79 -2.78
C LYS A 38 18.78 6.23 -2.52
N ILE A 39 17.68 6.48 -1.80
CA ILE A 39 17.21 7.84 -1.56
C ILE A 39 18.22 8.62 -0.70
N SER A 40 18.83 7.97 0.29
CA SER A 40 19.84 8.60 1.15
C SER A 40 21.11 9.04 0.42
N SER A 41 21.34 8.57 -0.82
CA SER A 41 22.44 9.07 -1.65
C SER A 41 22.26 10.53 -2.10
N LYS A 42 21.05 11.11 -1.95
CA LYS A 42 20.71 12.49 -2.32
C LYS A 42 20.98 12.86 -3.78
N ASN A 43 20.98 11.87 -4.67
CA ASN A 43 21.19 12.06 -6.10
C ASN A 43 19.88 12.23 -6.89
N PHE A 44 18.77 12.51 -6.21
CA PHE A 44 17.43 12.55 -6.81
C PHE A 44 16.73 13.86 -6.46
N ASP A 45 16.22 14.54 -7.48
CA ASP A 45 15.40 15.76 -7.32
C ASP A 45 13.91 15.44 -7.16
N CYS A 46 13.51 14.19 -7.41
CA CYS A 46 12.13 13.73 -7.34
C CYS A 46 12.08 12.23 -7.02
N ILE A 47 11.11 11.83 -6.20
CA ILE A 47 10.76 10.44 -5.89
C ILE A 47 9.35 10.20 -6.39
N ALA A 48 9.15 9.16 -7.20
CA ALA A 48 7.85 8.75 -7.69
C ALA A 48 7.49 7.36 -7.13
N VAL A 49 6.31 7.24 -6.51
CA VAL A 49 5.83 5.99 -5.91
C VAL A 49 4.56 5.48 -6.60
N GLU A 50 4.44 4.17 -6.77
CA GLU A 50 3.25 3.50 -7.33
C GLU A 50 2.09 3.48 -6.32
N LEU A 51 1.70 4.67 -5.87
CA LEU A 51 0.55 4.91 -5.01
C LEU A 51 -0.42 5.85 -5.73
N CYS A 52 -1.70 5.66 -5.46
CA CYS A 52 -2.73 6.61 -5.87
C CYS A 52 -3.05 7.55 -4.70
N PRO A 53 -3.60 8.75 -4.94
CA PRO A 53 -3.84 9.74 -3.89
C PRO A 53 -4.63 9.19 -2.70
N ALA A 54 -5.71 8.45 -2.96
CA ALA A 54 -6.52 7.83 -1.91
C ALA A 54 -5.72 6.84 -1.04
N ARG A 55 -4.77 6.09 -1.62
CA ARG A 55 -3.91 5.18 -0.86
C ARG A 55 -2.85 5.92 -0.07
N TYR A 56 -2.24 6.94 -0.67
CA TYR A 56 -1.26 7.79 0.01
C TYR A 56 -1.88 8.46 1.24
N GLU A 57 -3.07 9.05 1.12
CA GLU A 57 -3.78 9.67 2.24
C GLU A 57 -4.11 8.67 3.34
N ASN A 58 -4.52 7.44 3.00
CA ASN A 58 -4.75 6.39 4.00
C ASN A 58 -3.48 5.93 4.71
N LEU A 59 -2.35 5.90 4.00
CA LEU A 59 -1.05 5.56 4.57
C LEU A 59 -0.56 6.66 5.52
N LYS A 60 -0.68 7.93 5.11
CA LYS A 60 -0.30 9.10 5.92
C LYS A 60 -1.19 9.25 7.16
N ASN A 61 -2.49 9.03 7.02
CA ASN A 61 -3.46 9.22 8.07
C ASN A 61 -3.74 7.96 8.91
N ARG A 62 -2.84 6.98 9.03
CA ARG A 62 -3.10 5.75 9.83
C ARG A 62 -3.61 5.99 11.28
N SER A 63 -3.48 7.21 11.81
CA SER A 63 -4.08 7.65 13.08
C SER A 63 -5.58 7.98 13.03
N TRP A 64 -6.19 8.19 11.86
CA TRP A 64 -7.59 8.63 11.75
C TRP A 64 -8.58 7.58 12.29
N TRP A 65 -8.27 6.30 12.12
CA TRP A 65 -9.06 5.19 12.65
C TRP A 65 -8.88 4.98 14.17
N GLN A 66 -7.75 5.43 14.74
CA GLN A 66 -7.48 5.32 16.18
C GLN A 66 -8.35 6.29 17.00
N ASN A 67 -8.90 7.32 16.35
CA ASN A 67 -9.74 8.35 16.97
C ASN A 67 -11.25 8.06 16.86
N LEU A 68 -11.65 6.86 16.40
CA LEU A 68 -13.05 6.44 16.54
C LEU A 68 -13.31 6.16 18.02
N ASP A 69 -14.02 7.08 18.67
CA ASP A 69 -14.29 7.07 20.10
C ASP A 69 -15.15 5.85 20.50
N ILE A 70 -14.47 4.75 20.84
CA ILE A 70 -15.04 3.43 21.18
C ILE A 70 -16.07 3.54 22.33
N TYR A 71 -15.89 4.54 23.19
CA TYR A 71 -16.73 4.78 24.37
C TYR A 71 -18.15 5.26 24.02
N GLU A 72 -18.29 6.11 23.00
CA GLU A 72 -19.58 6.60 22.48
C GLU A 72 -20.43 5.46 21.89
N ILE A 73 -19.77 4.45 21.31
CA ILE A 73 -20.40 3.30 20.66
C ILE A 73 -20.93 2.29 21.68
N PHE A 74 -20.18 2.06 22.77
CA PHE A 74 -20.52 1.08 23.81
C PHE A 74 -21.82 1.44 24.57
N LYS A 75 -22.10 2.75 24.73
CA LYS A 75 -23.28 3.27 25.44
C LYS A 75 -24.61 2.95 24.73
N LYS A 76 -24.59 2.54 23.45
CA LYS A 76 -25.80 2.36 22.61
C LYS A 76 -26.31 0.93 22.44
N LYS A 77 -25.83 -0.07 23.22
CA LYS A 77 -26.36 -1.46 23.30
C LYS A 77 -26.59 -2.17 21.94
N LYS A 78 -25.78 -1.92 20.91
CA LYS A 78 -25.90 -2.64 19.63
C LYS A 78 -24.94 -3.83 19.58
N ALA A 79 -25.45 -5.02 19.91
CA ALA A 79 -24.69 -6.28 19.80
C ALA A 79 -24.11 -6.51 18.38
N SER A 80 -24.75 -5.97 17.34
CA SER A 80 -24.24 -5.97 15.97
C SER A 80 -22.94 -5.17 15.80
N LEU A 81 -22.75 -4.08 16.56
CA LEU A 81 -21.49 -3.32 16.54
C LEU A 81 -20.37 -4.05 17.27
N LEU A 82 -20.68 -4.84 18.31
CA LEU A 82 -19.70 -5.71 18.96
C LEU A 82 -19.19 -6.79 17.99
N LEU A 83 -20.08 -7.38 17.18
CA LEU A 83 -19.70 -8.35 16.15
C LEU A 83 -18.86 -7.71 15.03
N ILE A 84 -19.23 -6.50 14.60
CA ILE A 84 -18.43 -5.73 13.64
C ILE A 84 -17.06 -5.41 14.22
N ASN A 85 -16.98 -5.01 15.49
CA ASN A 85 -15.72 -4.71 16.15
C ASN A 85 -14.87 -5.98 16.35
N LEU A 86 -15.47 -7.12 16.68
CA LEU A 86 -14.75 -8.39 16.80
C LEU A 86 -14.23 -8.86 15.43
N ALA A 87 -15.01 -8.67 14.36
CA ALA A 87 -14.58 -8.94 12.99
C ALA A 87 -13.45 -7.99 12.55
N LEU A 88 -13.54 -6.70 12.90
CA LEU A 88 -12.47 -5.72 12.66
C LEU A 88 -11.21 -6.05 13.45
N SER A 89 -11.31 -6.42 14.72
CA SER A 89 -10.17 -6.81 15.55
C SER A 89 -9.54 -8.12 15.07
N ALA A 90 -10.33 -9.08 14.62
CA ALA A 90 -9.82 -10.30 14.00
C ALA A 90 -9.11 -10.00 12.66
N TYR A 91 -9.66 -9.07 11.87
CA TYR A 91 -9.02 -8.58 10.65
C TYR A 91 -7.71 -7.83 10.93
N GLN A 92 -7.70 -6.95 11.93
CA GLN A 92 -6.53 -6.24 12.43
C GLN A 92 -5.45 -7.20 12.92
N ARG A 93 -5.82 -8.25 13.66
CA ARG A 93 -4.89 -9.25 14.17
C ARG A 93 -4.31 -10.12 13.05
N ARG A 94 -5.12 -10.52 12.06
CA ARG A 94 -4.63 -11.17 10.84
C ARG A 94 -3.70 -10.29 10.02
N LEU A 95 -3.96 -8.98 9.97
CA LEU A 95 -3.06 -8.00 9.35
C LEU A 95 -1.74 -7.92 10.09
N ALA A 96 -1.75 -7.90 11.42
CA ALA A 96 -0.53 -7.89 12.23
C ALA A 96 0.26 -9.22 12.13
N ASP A 97 -0.41 -10.37 12.12
CA ASP A 97 0.22 -11.69 12.13
C ASP A 97 0.79 -12.11 10.76
N LYS A 98 0.24 -11.61 9.64
CA LYS A 98 0.84 -11.78 8.30
C LYS A 98 1.99 -10.82 8.03
N VAL A 99 2.35 -9.99 9.01
CA VAL A 99 3.27 -8.87 8.86
C VAL A 99 4.44 -9.03 9.83
N GLY A 100 5.49 -9.68 9.35
CA GLY A 100 6.87 -9.31 9.72
C GLY A 100 7.34 -8.03 9.00
N VAL A 101 6.64 -7.67 7.91
CA VAL A 101 6.81 -6.47 7.07
C VAL A 101 5.41 -6.09 6.56
N GLU A 102 4.95 -4.86 6.79
CA GLU A 102 3.64 -4.44 6.22
C GLU A 102 3.83 -4.29 4.72
N ALA A 103 2.91 -4.85 3.94
CA ALA A 103 2.90 -4.63 2.50
C ALA A 103 2.90 -3.12 2.21
N GLY A 104 3.83 -2.66 1.37
CA GLY A 104 4.00 -1.25 1.03
C GLY A 104 4.86 -0.45 2.01
N LYS A 105 5.57 -1.07 2.96
CA LYS A 105 6.56 -0.38 3.81
C LYS A 105 7.63 0.34 3.02
N GLU A 106 8.04 -0.22 1.89
CA GLU A 106 9.01 0.39 0.99
C GLU A 106 8.50 1.72 0.41
N MET A 107 7.20 1.79 0.08
CA MET A 107 6.60 3.03 -0.41
C MET A 107 6.41 4.03 0.71
N ILE A 108 5.97 3.59 1.90
CA ILE A 108 5.87 4.45 3.10
C ILE A 108 7.23 5.05 3.40
N ARG A 109 8.28 4.22 3.45
CA ARG A 109 9.63 4.69 3.74
C ARG A 109 10.15 5.64 2.66
N ALA A 110 9.86 5.38 1.38
CA ALA A 110 10.16 6.33 0.31
C ALA A 110 9.46 7.67 0.51
N THR A 111 8.19 7.67 0.95
CA THR A 111 7.44 8.91 1.22
C THR A 111 7.99 9.68 2.42
N GLU A 112 8.35 9.00 3.50
CA GLU A 112 9.01 9.60 4.67
C GLU A 112 10.36 10.20 4.31
N LEU A 113 11.21 9.46 3.58
CA LEU A 113 12.53 9.96 3.16
C LEU A 113 12.43 11.14 2.20
N ALA A 114 11.40 11.18 1.35
CA ALA A 114 11.15 12.34 0.49
C ALA A 114 10.88 13.59 1.34
N GLU A 115 10.01 13.46 2.36
CA GLU A 115 9.71 14.56 3.30
C GLU A 115 10.96 14.93 4.15
N GLU A 116 11.68 13.96 4.70
CA GLU A 116 12.90 14.17 5.52
C GLU A 116 14.03 14.87 4.76
N ASN A 117 14.15 14.61 3.45
CA ASN A 117 15.23 15.15 2.62
C ASN A 117 14.79 16.34 1.75
N ASP A 118 13.55 16.83 1.92
CA ASP A 118 12.96 17.91 1.12
C ASP A 118 13.03 17.63 -0.40
N ILE A 119 12.79 16.37 -0.78
CA ILE A 119 12.75 15.91 -2.17
C ILE A 119 11.30 15.88 -2.62
N ARG A 120 11.02 16.36 -3.84
CA ARG A 120 9.66 16.34 -4.41
C ARG A 120 9.13 14.90 -4.48
N LEU A 121 7.96 14.66 -3.89
CA LEU A 121 7.25 13.37 -3.94
C LEU A 121 6.11 13.41 -4.96
N GLU A 122 6.04 12.42 -5.84
CA GLU A 122 4.97 12.25 -6.82
C GLU A 122 4.29 10.87 -6.67
N VAL A 123 2.96 10.85 -6.64
CA VAL A 123 2.15 9.63 -6.61
C VAL A 123 1.71 9.28 -8.02
N VAL A 124 2.19 8.17 -8.58
CA VAL A 124 2.10 7.87 -10.01
C VAL A 124 1.18 6.69 -10.36
N ASP A 125 0.34 6.22 -9.42
CA ASP A 125 -0.70 5.24 -9.72
C ASP A 125 -2.09 5.90 -9.92
N ARG A 126 -2.93 5.22 -10.70
CA ARG A 126 -4.29 5.63 -11.01
C ARG A 126 -5.18 5.54 -9.78
N ASP A 127 -6.13 6.48 -9.68
CA ASP A 127 -7.20 6.42 -8.69
C ASP A 127 -7.96 5.08 -8.74
N ILE A 128 -8.06 4.44 -7.57
CA ILE A 128 -8.73 3.15 -7.40
C ILE A 128 -10.19 3.18 -7.87
N THR A 129 -10.87 4.32 -7.72
CA THR A 129 -12.24 4.56 -8.17
C THR A 129 -12.37 4.38 -9.68
N THR A 130 -11.39 4.84 -10.44
CA THR A 130 -11.37 4.66 -11.90
C THR A 130 -11.21 3.18 -12.26
N THR A 131 -10.36 2.46 -11.53
CA THR A 131 -10.17 1.01 -11.72
C THR A 131 -11.45 0.24 -11.39
N LEU A 132 -12.12 0.55 -10.28
CA LEU A 132 -13.40 -0.07 -9.90
C LEU A 132 -14.52 0.27 -10.89
N HIS A 133 -14.62 1.52 -11.33
CA HIS A 133 -15.58 1.93 -12.35
C HIS A 133 -15.39 1.14 -13.65
N ARG A 134 -14.14 0.95 -14.11
CA ARG A 134 -13.83 0.11 -15.27
C ARG A 134 -14.17 -1.36 -15.04
N LEU A 135 -13.94 -1.88 -13.84
CA LEU A 135 -14.33 -3.24 -13.48
C LEU A 135 -15.85 -3.41 -13.61
N VAL A 136 -16.64 -2.44 -13.12
CA VAL A 136 -18.10 -2.51 -13.20
C VAL A 136 -18.61 -2.27 -14.62
N THR A 137 -17.99 -1.40 -15.41
CA THR A 137 -18.53 -1.00 -16.73
C THR A 137 -18.00 -1.79 -17.90
N LYS A 138 -16.75 -2.27 -17.86
CA LYS A 138 -16.08 -2.91 -19.01
C LYS A 138 -15.96 -4.43 -18.91
N VAL A 139 -16.17 -5.01 -17.74
CA VAL A 139 -16.03 -6.45 -17.52
C VAL A 139 -17.38 -7.14 -17.76
N SER A 140 -17.35 -8.30 -18.40
CA SER A 140 -18.56 -9.09 -18.67
C SER A 140 -19.19 -9.60 -17.36
N PHE A 141 -20.49 -9.87 -17.38
CA PHE A 141 -21.22 -10.36 -16.21
C PHE A 141 -20.60 -11.61 -15.60
N TRP A 142 -20.20 -12.58 -16.42
CA TRP A 142 -19.55 -13.82 -15.97
C TRP A 142 -18.20 -13.60 -15.28
N GLN A 143 -17.39 -12.67 -15.80
CA GLN A 143 -16.12 -12.31 -15.18
C GLN A 143 -16.32 -11.59 -13.84
N LYS A 144 -17.36 -10.74 -13.73
CA LYS A 144 -17.73 -10.13 -12.44
C LYS A 144 -18.11 -11.18 -11.41
N ILE A 145 -18.92 -12.18 -11.79
CA ILE A 145 -19.25 -13.32 -10.92
C ILE A 145 -17.97 -14.04 -10.47
N LYS A 146 -17.04 -14.32 -11.39
CA LYS A 146 -15.77 -14.99 -11.06
C LYS A 146 -14.91 -14.20 -10.08
N ILE A 147 -14.82 -12.89 -10.26
CA ILE A 147 -14.11 -12.01 -9.32
C ILE A 147 -14.79 -12.04 -7.96
N PHE A 148 -16.12 -11.89 -7.92
CA PHE A 148 -16.89 -11.89 -6.69
C PHE A 148 -16.82 -13.22 -5.94
N SER A 149 -16.94 -14.36 -6.65
CA SER A 149 -16.77 -15.68 -6.06
C SER A 149 -15.36 -15.88 -5.53
N GLY A 150 -14.34 -15.39 -6.25
CA GLY A 150 -12.95 -15.42 -5.80
C GLY A 150 -12.72 -14.61 -4.51
N LEU A 151 -13.35 -13.44 -4.39
CA LEU A 151 -13.30 -12.64 -3.17
C LEU A 151 -13.96 -13.36 -1.99
N ILE A 152 -15.14 -13.96 -2.20
CA ILE A 152 -15.84 -14.77 -1.20
C ILE A 152 -14.95 -15.95 -0.76
N VAL A 153 -14.46 -16.73 -1.72
CA VAL A 153 -13.58 -17.88 -1.44
C VAL A 153 -12.32 -17.42 -0.71
N GLY A 154 -11.71 -16.29 -1.08
CA GLY A 154 -10.53 -15.75 -0.38
C GLY A 154 -10.79 -15.36 1.07
N ILE A 155 -12.01 -14.96 1.41
CA ILE A 155 -12.43 -14.69 2.80
C ILE A 155 -12.55 -16.01 3.59
N PHE A 156 -13.11 -17.05 2.98
CA PHE A 156 -13.35 -18.35 3.63
C PHE A 156 -12.15 -19.30 3.65
N VAL A 157 -11.27 -19.24 2.65
CA VAL A 157 -10.09 -20.14 2.48
C VAL A 157 -8.85 -19.58 3.20
N GLY A 158 -8.93 -18.38 3.76
CA GLY A 158 -7.84 -17.81 4.55
C GLY A 158 -7.76 -18.29 6.00
N GLU A 159 -8.64 -19.19 6.45
CA GLU A 159 -8.47 -19.94 7.72
C GLU A 159 -7.29 -20.93 7.64
#